data_AF-A0A3M8CGT2-F1
#
_entry.id   AF-A0A3M8CGT2-F1
#
_cell.length_a   1.000
_cell.length_b   1.000
_cell.length_c   1.000
_cell.angle_alpha   90.00
_cell.angle_beta   90.00
_cell.angle_gamma   90.00
#
_symmetry.space_group_name_H-M   'P 1'
#
loop_
_entity.id
_entity.type
_entity.pdbx_description
1 polymer ?
#
loop_
_entity_poly.entity_id
_entity_poly.type
_entity_poly.pdbx_seq_one_letter_code
_entity_poly.pdbx_strand_id
1 'polypeptide(L)'
;MNSDFIRLKHLEGELKLSQMNKNVGCSITSKELVFFKPHLTYHLFLHDIVSMVPVNQEAIPVPFRKNSANQRPFFDSQTYKLVAKWARVVSRSGIVEKENMEFIVPISSKMLSYISQYSGLVLIR
;
A
#
# COMPACT_ATOMS: atom_id res chain seq x y z
N MET A 1 -1.49 6.22 -18.70
CA MET A 1 -2.22 6.08 -17.41
C MET A 1 -3.21 4.93 -17.58
N ASN A 2 -3.29 3.97 -16.64
CA ASN A 2 -4.14 2.78 -16.82
C ASN A 2 -5.63 3.13 -16.52
N SER A 3 -6.53 2.88 -17.49
CA SER A 3 -7.97 3.13 -17.37
C SER A 3 -8.69 2.18 -16.40
N ASP A 4 -8.05 1.05 -16.06
CA ASP A 4 -8.62 0.05 -15.16
C ASP A 4 -8.44 0.39 -13.68
N PHE A 5 -7.65 1.42 -13.37
CA PHE A 5 -7.51 1.90 -12.01
C PHE A 5 -8.76 2.64 -11.54
N ILE A 6 -9.27 2.23 -10.38
CA ILE A 6 -10.40 2.88 -9.74
C ILE A 6 -9.88 4.05 -8.91
N ARG A 7 -10.12 5.27 -9.39
CA ARG A 7 -9.69 6.49 -8.68
C ARG A 7 -10.67 6.82 -7.56
N LEU A 8 -10.13 7.18 -6.41
CA LEU A 8 -10.90 7.78 -5.34
C LEU A 8 -11.10 9.26 -5.68
N LYS A 9 -12.35 9.74 -5.60
CA LYS A 9 -12.69 11.14 -5.93
C LYS A 9 -12.27 12.12 -4.83
N HIS A 10 -12.20 11.63 -3.59
CA HIS A 10 -11.83 12.42 -2.42
C HIS A 10 -10.78 11.63 -1.65
N LEU A 11 -9.57 12.19 -1.59
CA LEU A 11 -8.53 11.76 -0.67
C LEU A 11 -8.45 12.80 0.44
N GLU A 12 -8.28 12.34 1.68
CA GLU A 12 -8.09 13.24 2.80
C GLU A 12 -6.62 13.64 2.96
N GLY A 13 -6.40 14.89 3.37
CA GLY A 13 -5.08 15.43 3.66
C GLY A 13 -4.32 15.93 2.43
N GLU A 14 -3.06 16.26 2.63
CA GLU A 14 -2.19 16.79 1.57
C GLU A 14 -1.46 15.64 0.87
N LEU A 15 -1.51 15.58 -0.46
CA LEU A 15 -0.79 14.58 -1.25
C LEU A 15 0.73 14.77 -1.10
N LYS A 16 1.43 13.76 -0.58
CA LYS A 16 2.89 13.79 -0.38
C LYS A 16 3.64 13.11 -1.50
N LEU A 17 3.11 11.98 -1.98
CA LEU A 17 3.73 11.22 -3.06
C LEU A 17 2.68 10.40 -3.80
N SER A 18 2.75 10.40 -5.13
CA SER A 18 1.96 9.55 -6.00
C SER A 18 2.90 8.92 -7.02
N GLN A 19 2.89 7.60 -7.10
CA GLN A 19 3.69 6.84 -8.04
C GLN A 19 2.80 5.81 -8.70
N MET A 20 2.86 5.72 -10.03
CA MET A 20 2.05 4.78 -10.80
C MET A 20 2.89 4.15 -11.90
N ASN A 21 2.73 2.85 -12.08
CA ASN A 21 3.16 2.14 -13.27
C ASN A 21 1.95 1.50 -13.98
N LYS A 22 2.19 0.65 -14.99
CA LYS A 22 1.11 0.03 -15.77
C LYS A 22 0.22 -0.92 -14.94
N ASN A 23 0.75 -1.53 -13.89
CA ASN A 23 0.11 -2.65 -13.18
C ASN A 23 -0.22 -2.34 -11.71
N VAL A 24 0.47 -1.36 -11.11
CA VAL A 24 0.29 -0.97 -9.71
C VAL A 24 0.50 0.54 -9.61
N GLY A 25 -0.30 1.18 -8.76
CA GLY A 25 -0.03 2.52 -8.27
C GLY A 25 -0.02 2.55 -6.76
N CYS A 26 0.64 3.56 -6.19
CA CYS A 26 0.60 3.86 -4.79
C CYS A 26 0.63 5.36 -4.57
N SER A 27 -0.26 5.85 -3.72
CA SER A 27 -0.31 7.25 -3.28
C SER A 27 -0.33 7.32 -1.77
N ILE A 28 0.40 8.29 -1.22
CA ILE A 28 0.39 8.62 0.19
C ILE A 28 0.06 10.10 0.37
N THR A 29 -0.88 10.38 1.26
CA THR A 29 -1.19 11.71 1.74
C THR A 29 -0.70 11.88 3.17
N SER A 30 -0.95 13.03 3.79
CA SER A 30 -0.71 13.24 5.22
C SER A 30 -1.65 12.44 6.13
N LYS A 31 -2.65 11.74 5.59
CA LYS A 31 -3.65 10.98 6.36
C LYS A 31 -3.90 9.57 5.85
N GLU A 32 -3.56 9.27 4.60
CA GLU A 32 -4.02 8.08 3.91
C GLU A 32 -2.90 7.43 3.09
N LEU A 33 -3.01 6.12 2.92
CA LEU A 33 -2.21 5.30 2.02
C LEU A 33 -3.14 4.56 1.08
N VAL A 34 -2.90 4.67 -0.23
CA VAL A 34 -3.78 4.10 -1.26
C VAL A 34 -2.96 3.28 -2.23
N PHE A 35 -3.34 2.01 -2.40
CA PHE A 35 -2.78 1.13 -3.42
C PHE A 35 -3.78 0.94 -4.56
N PHE A 36 -3.33 1.18 -5.78
CA PHE A 36 -4.10 0.96 -6.99
C PHE A 36 -3.65 -0.34 -7.67
N LYS A 37 -4.57 -1.26 -7.87
CA LYS A 37 -4.45 -2.40 -8.78
C LYS A 37 -5.53 -2.29 -9.86
N PRO A 38 -5.38 -2.98 -11.01
CA PRO A 38 -6.46 -3.07 -11.98
C PRO A 38 -7.73 -3.57 -11.29
N HIS A 39 -8.83 -2.83 -11.43
CA HIS A 39 -10.15 -3.13 -10.88
C HIS A 39 -10.28 -3.14 -9.35
N LEU A 40 -9.21 -2.86 -8.60
CA LEU A 40 -9.21 -2.87 -7.14
C LEU A 40 -8.34 -1.74 -6.58
N THR A 41 -8.90 -0.97 -5.66
CA THR A 41 -8.17 0.05 -4.91
C THR A 41 -8.28 -0.25 -3.44
N TYR A 42 -7.14 -0.33 -2.77
CA TYR A 42 -7.06 -0.47 -1.32
C TYR A 42 -6.80 0.89 -0.72
N HIS A 43 -7.70 1.34 0.14
CA HIS A 43 -7.61 2.61 0.85
C HIS A 43 -7.45 2.33 2.33
N LEU A 44 -6.38 2.86 2.90
CA LEU A 44 -6.04 2.73 4.31
C LEU A 44 -5.86 4.13 4.89
N PHE A 45 -6.41 4.38 6.07
CA PHE A 45 -5.98 5.53 6.87
C PHE A 45 -4.67 5.20 7.56
N LEU A 46 -3.76 6.17 7.60
CA LEU A 46 -2.45 5.99 8.23
C LEU A 46 -2.58 5.69 9.73
N HIS A 47 -3.58 6.25 10.41
CA HIS A 47 -3.86 5.98 11.82
C HIS A 47 -4.42 4.58 12.09
N ASP A 48 -4.91 3.88 11.07
CA ASP A 48 -5.39 2.50 11.18
C ASP A 48 -4.27 1.48 10.92
N ILE A 49 -3.07 1.93 10.53
CA ILE A 49 -1.92 1.05 10.37
C ILE A 49 -1.42 0.66 11.76
N VAL A 50 -1.45 -0.64 12.04
CA VAL A 50 -1.05 -1.21 13.33
C VAL A 50 0.44 -1.51 13.35
N SER A 51 0.97 -2.07 12.26
CA SER A 51 2.38 -2.41 12.18
C SER A 51 2.90 -2.47 10.75
N MET A 52 4.20 -2.24 10.62
CA MET A 52 4.95 -2.45 9.39
C MET A 52 6.25 -3.15 9.71
N VAL A 53 6.48 -4.31 9.08
CA VAL A 53 7.67 -5.13 9.32
C VAL A 53 8.36 -5.42 7.98
N PRO A 54 9.67 -5.18 7.86
CA PRO A 54 10.40 -5.54 6.65
C PRO A 54 10.36 -7.05 6.44
N VAL A 55 10.09 -7.48 5.21
CA VAL A 55 10.03 -8.89 4.84
C VAL A 55 11.31 -9.26 4.10
N ASN A 56 12.08 -10.17 4.66
CA ASN A 56 13.20 -10.78 3.96
C ASN A 56 12.65 -11.67 2.84
N GLN A 57 13.13 -11.46 1.61
CA GLN A 57 12.62 -12.16 0.41
C GLN A 57 12.75 -13.70 0.51
N GLU A 58 13.68 -14.19 1.32
CA GLU A 58 13.88 -15.62 1.58
C GLU A 58 12.75 -16.24 2.43
N ALA A 59 12.09 -15.46 3.29
CA ALA A 59 11.06 -15.92 4.22
C ALA A 59 9.64 -15.93 3.64
N ILE A 60 9.45 -15.55 2.37
CA ILE A 60 8.14 -15.48 1.73
C ILE A 60 7.68 -16.89 1.31
N PRO A 61 6.55 -17.42 1.83
CA PRO A 61 6.01 -18.70 1.42
C PRO A 61 5.74 -18.75 -0.09
N VAL A 62 6.07 -19.89 -0.71
CA VAL A 62 5.95 -20.17 -2.15
C VAL A 62 4.65 -19.69 -2.83
N PRO A 63 3.43 -19.75 -2.23
CA PRO A 63 2.23 -19.22 -2.89
C PRO A 63 2.27 -17.71 -3.20
N PHE A 64 3.07 -16.92 -2.48
CA PHE A 64 3.26 -15.48 -2.74
C PHE A 64 4.38 -15.19 -3.75
N ARG A 65 5.24 -16.17 -4.08
CA ARG A 65 6.32 -16.01 -5.08
C ARG A 65 5.81 -16.00 -6.52
N LYS A 66 4.69 -16.66 -6.81
CA LYS A 66 4.21 -16.87 -8.20
C LYS A 66 3.81 -15.58 -8.94
N ASN A 67 3.51 -14.48 -8.23
CA ASN A 67 3.15 -13.20 -8.86
C ASN A 67 4.21 -12.09 -8.73
N SER A 68 5.28 -12.30 -7.95
CA SER A 68 6.33 -11.30 -7.73
C SER A 68 7.55 -11.49 -8.64
N ALA A 69 7.77 -12.70 -9.17
CA ALA A 69 8.95 -13.02 -10.00
C ALA A 69 9.07 -12.17 -11.29
N ASN A 70 7.98 -11.58 -11.78
CA ASN A 70 7.97 -10.72 -12.98
C ASN A 70 7.64 -9.24 -12.70
N GLN A 71 7.48 -8.85 -11.43
CA GLN A 71 7.29 -7.43 -11.12
C GLN A 71 8.67 -6.81 -10.90
N ARG A 72 9.16 -6.09 -11.91
CA ARG A 72 10.30 -5.19 -11.75
C ARG A 72 10.10 -4.39 -10.46
N PRO A 73 11.12 -4.24 -9.61
CA PRO A 73 10.99 -3.53 -8.34
C PRO A 73 10.36 -2.17 -8.58
N PHE A 74 9.39 -1.82 -7.73
CA PHE A 74 8.70 -0.52 -7.79
C PHE A 74 9.67 0.53 -7.25
N PHE A 75 10.66 0.91 -8.06
CA PHE A 75 11.85 1.68 -7.66
C PHE A 75 12.70 0.94 -6.60
N ASP A 76 13.77 1.58 -6.10
CA ASP A 76 14.61 1.12 -4.99
C ASP A 76 13.74 0.95 -3.72
N SER A 77 13.09 -0.19 -3.62
CA SER A 77 11.98 -0.47 -2.71
C SER A 77 12.22 -1.78 -1.97
N GLN A 78 11.98 -1.74 -0.66
CA GLN A 78 12.03 -2.91 0.19
C GLN A 78 10.60 -3.39 0.44
N THR A 79 10.43 -4.71 0.54
CA THR A 79 9.12 -5.31 0.80
C THR A 79 8.78 -5.20 2.29
N TYR A 80 7.58 -4.74 2.60
CA TYR A 80 7.06 -4.69 3.97
C TYR A 80 5.77 -5.48 4.07
N LYS A 81 5.59 -6.16 5.21
CA LYS A 81 4.30 -6.64 5.68
C LYS A 81 3.66 -5.50 6.48
N LEU A 82 2.55 -4.98 5.99
CA LEU A 82 1.75 -3.95 6.63
C LEU A 82 0.48 -4.59 7.17
N VAL A 83 0.19 -4.36 8.45
CA VAL A 83 -1.05 -4.78 9.11
C VAL A 83 -1.87 -3.54 9.40
N ALA A 84 -3.12 -3.54 8.93
CA ALA A 84 -4.06 -2.46 9.17
C ALA A 84 -5.31 -3.00 9.87
N LYS A 85 -5.77 -2.23 10.87
CA LYS A 85 -7.01 -2.52 11.59
C LYS A 85 -8.21 -2.46 10.65
N TRP A 86 -8.23 -1.44 9.78
CA TRP A 86 -9.28 -1.22 8.81
C TRP A 86 -8.69 -0.92 7.44
N ALA A 87 -9.34 -1.46 6.40
CA ALA A 87 -9.06 -1.12 5.01
C ALA A 87 -10.36 -1.09 4.22
N ARG A 88 -10.47 -0.11 3.32
CA ARG A 88 -11.53 -0.03 2.31
C ARG A 88 -11.03 -0.65 1.02
N VAL A 89 -11.75 -1.66 0.55
CA VAL A 89 -11.54 -2.28 -0.76
C VAL A 89 -12.58 -1.70 -1.71
N VAL A 90 -12.11 -0.89 -2.65
CA VAL A 90 -12.95 -0.25 -3.65
C VAL A 90 -12.81 -1.01 -4.96
N SER A 91 -13.94 -1.47 -5.48
CA SER A 91 -14.05 -2.21 -6.73
C SER A 91 -15.13 -1.58 -7.62
N ARG A 92 -15.29 -2.07 -8.86
CA ARG A 92 -16.37 -1.60 -9.74
C ARG A 92 -17.76 -2.00 -9.23
N SER A 93 -17.86 -3.03 -8.40
CA SER A 93 -19.13 -3.49 -7.81
C SER A 93 -19.47 -2.79 -6.49
N GLY A 94 -18.58 -1.96 -5.95
CA GLY A 94 -18.82 -1.20 -4.73
C GLY A 94 -17.61 -1.13 -3.79
N ILE A 95 -17.87 -0.62 -2.60
CA ILE A 95 -16.90 -0.43 -1.52
C ILE A 95 -17.21 -1.46 -0.43
N VAL A 96 -16.18 -2.16 0.02
CA VAL A 96 -16.26 -3.10 1.14
C VAL A 96 -15.22 -2.72 2.17
N GLU A 97 -15.63 -2.59 3.42
CA GLU A 97 -14.74 -2.42 4.56
C GLU A 97 -14.31 -3.79 5.10
N LYS A 98 -13.02 -3.92 5.41
CA LYS A 98 -12.41 -5.13 5.93
C LYS A 98 -11.57 -4.80 7.15
N GLU A 99 -11.77 -5.59 8.19
CA GLU A 99 -10.96 -5.55 9.41
C GLU A 99 -9.73 -6.46 9.28
N ASN A 100 -8.67 -6.12 10.05
CA ASN A 100 -7.49 -6.96 10.26
C ASN A 100 -6.84 -7.44 8.96
N MET A 101 -6.59 -6.52 8.04
CA MET A 101 -5.99 -6.82 6.75
C MET A 101 -4.47 -6.79 6.80
N GLU A 102 -3.87 -7.75 6.09
CA GLU A 102 -2.42 -7.81 5.89
C GLU A 102 -2.06 -7.57 4.42
N PHE A 103 -1.03 -6.76 4.20
CA PHE A 103 -0.54 -6.40 2.88
C PHE A 103 0.95 -6.71 2.79
N ILE A 104 1.38 -7.39 1.73
CA ILE A 104 2.80 -7.54 1.39
C ILE A 104 3.05 -6.66 0.18
N VAL A 105 3.74 -5.54 0.39
CA VAL A 105 3.87 -4.48 -0.62
C VAL A 105 5.30 -3.93 -0.67
N PRO A 106 5.81 -3.58 -1.87
CA PRO A 106 7.04 -2.84 -2.00
C PRO A 106 6.82 -1.38 -1.58
N ILE A 107 7.63 -0.89 -0.65
CA ILE A 107 7.60 0.50 -0.18
C ILE A 107 8.97 1.13 -0.46
N SER A 108 8.98 2.24 -1.19
CA SER A 108 10.21 3.01 -1.43
C SER A 108 10.66 3.74 -0.15
N SER A 109 11.95 4.00 -0.03
CA SER A 109 12.52 4.76 1.11
C SER A 109 11.81 6.10 1.34
N LYS A 110 11.50 6.83 0.26
CA LYS A 110 10.75 8.09 0.30
C LYS A 110 9.30 7.93 0.77
N MET A 111 8.66 6.81 0.44
CA MET A 111 7.31 6.54 0.93
C MET A 111 7.32 6.15 2.41
N LEU A 112 8.31 5.35 2.81
CA LEU A 112 8.52 4.96 4.20
C LEU A 112 8.73 6.18 5.10
N SER A 113 9.48 7.19 4.65
CA SER A 113 9.67 8.42 5.43
C SER A 113 8.36 9.19 5.65
N TYR A 114 7.48 9.26 4.65
CA TYR A 114 6.15 9.86 4.83
C TYR A 114 5.26 9.02 5.74
N ILE A 115 5.26 7.69 5.61
CA ILE A 115 4.49 6.84 6.53
C ILE A 115 4.98 7.06 7.97
N SER A 116 6.29 7.01 8.21
CA SER A 116 6.87 7.27 9.52
C SER A 116 6.47 8.64 10.08
N GLN A 117 6.47 9.67 9.24
CA GLN A 117 6.12 11.03 9.66
C GLN A 117 4.63 11.20 10.03
N TYR A 118 3.71 10.53 9.33
CA TYR A 118 2.27 10.83 9.42
C TYR A 118 1.41 9.73 10.05
N SER A 119 1.92 8.50 10.19
CA SER A 119 1.14 7.38 10.76
C SER A 119 1.11 7.32 12.28
N GLY A 120 2.03 8.01 12.97
CA GLY A 120 2.20 7.86 14.41
C GLY A 120 2.85 6.53 14.81
N LEU A 121 3.30 5.72 13.84
CA LEU A 121 4.08 4.52 14.12
C LEU A 121 5.43 4.89 14.77
N VAL A 122 5.82 4.11 15.77
CA VAL A 122 7.11 4.27 16.45
C VAL A 122 8.04 3.15 15.98
N LEU A 123 9.26 3.53 15.60
CA LEU A 123 10.31 2.57 15.28
C LEU A 123 10.80 1.93 16.59
N ILE A 124 10.63 0.61 16.70
CA ILE A 124 11.18 -0.19 17.80
C ILE A 124 12.49 -0.81 17.31
N ARG A 125 13.56 -0.65 18.08
CA ARG A 125 14.90 -1.21 17.83
C ARG A 125 15.19 -2.34 18.80
#